data_AF-A0A9D7PKJ6-F1
#
_entry.id   AF-A0A9D7PKJ6-F1
#
_cell.length_a   1.000
_cell.length_b   1.000
_cell.length_c   1.000
_cell.angle_alpha   90.00
_cell.angle_beta   90.00
_cell.angle_gamma   90.00
#
_symmetry.space_group_name_H-M   'P 1'
#
loop_
_entity.id
_entity.type
_entity.pdbx_description
1 polymer ?
#
loop_
_entity_poly.entity_id
_entity_poly.type
_entity_poly.pdbx_seq_one_letter_code
_entity_poly.pdbx_strand_id
1 'polypeptide(L)' 'MTREQLKRYFQEIEDNFNVAVISKGVDEIKKCISSDWVLVDSQGGILPQEGFFSVLQQGQLSISTMTN' A
#
# COMPACT_ATOMS: atom_id res chain seq x y z
N MET A 1 1.58 24.98 2.48
CA MET A 1 0.59 24.39 1.56
C MET A 1 -0.80 24.81 1.95
N THR A 2 -1.66 25.09 0.99
CA THR A 2 -3.11 25.24 1.21
C THR A 2 -3.76 23.85 1.41
N ARG A 3 -5.00 23.83 1.90
CA ARG A 3 -5.76 22.57 2.06
C ARG A 3 -5.86 21.76 0.77
N GLU A 4 -6.08 22.44 -0.36
CA GLU A 4 -6.21 21.77 -1.67
C GLU A 4 -4.86 21.24 -2.18
N GLN A 5 -3.76 21.95 -1.92
CA GLN A 5 -2.43 21.42 -2.19
C GLN A 5 -2.11 20.19 -1.34
N LEU A 6 -2.55 20.20 -0.07
CA LEU A 6 -2.37 19.07 0.84
C LEU A 6 -3.15 17.83 0.43
N LYS A 7 -4.41 17.99 0.00
CA LYS A 7 -5.19 16.87 -0.54
C LYS A 7 -4.53 16.27 -1.79
N ARG A 8 -4.08 17.11 -2.73
CA ARG A 8 -3.39 16.64 -3.95
C ARG A 8 -2.13 15.87 -3.62
N TYR A 9 -1.34 16.36 -2.66
CA TYR A 9 -0.13 15.69 -2.22
C TYR A 9 -0.42 14.29 -1.63
N PHE A 10 -1.44 14.17 -0.78
CA PHE A 10 -1.83 12.86 -0.25
C PHE A 10 -2.43 11.94 -1.32
N GLN A 11 -3.19 12.48 -2.26
CA GLN A 11 -3.72 11.69 -3.38
C GLN A 11 -2.59 11.10 -4.23
N GLU A 12 -1.54 11.90 -4.51
CA GLU A 12 -0.37 11.42 -5.27
C GLU A 12 0.37 10.29 -4.54
N ILE A 13 0.46 10.36 -3.20
CA ILE A 13 1.02 9.26 -2.38
C ILE A 13 0.16 8.00 -2.52
N GLU A 14 -1.16 8.14 -2.43
CA GLU A 14 -2.10 7.02 -2.53
C GLU A 14 -2.08 6.38 -3.93
N ASP A 15 -2.07 7.20 -4.98
CA ASP A 15 -2.00 6.73 -6.37
C ASP A 15 -0.71 5.94 -6.62
N ASN A 16 0.43 6.43 -6.14
CA ASN A 16 1.72 5.74 -6.24
C ASN A 16 1.71 4.38 -5.52
N PHE A 17 1.14 4.33 -4.31
CA PHE A 17 0.99 3.07 -3.57
C PHE A 17 0.07 2.09 -4.32
N ASN A 18 -1.07 2.56 -4.82
CA ASN A 18 -2.02 1.75 -5.57
C ASN A 18 -1.38 1.14 -6.83
N VAL A 19 -0.62 1.92 -7.60
CA VAL A 19 0.12 1.43 -8.77
C VAL A 19 1.16 0.37 -8.38
N ALA A 20 1.91 0.59 -7.30
CA ALA A 20 2.92 -0.35 -6.83
C ALA A 20 2.31 -1.69 -6.39
N VAL A 21 1.17 -1.64 -5.69
CA VAL A 21 0.45 -2.83 -5.21
C VAL A 21 -0.19 -3.59 -6.37
N ILE A 22 -0.84 -2.91 -7.32
CA ILE A 22 -1.44 -3.54 -8.51
C ILE A 22 -0.37 -4.20 -9.39
N SER A 23 0.76 -3.53 -9.60
CA SER A 23 1.88 -4.05 -10.40
C SER A 23 2.68 -5.15 -9.68
N LYS A 24 2.38 -5.44 -8.41
CA LYS A 24 3.05 -6.43 -7.56
C LYS A 24 4.56 -6.18 -7.42
N GLY A 25 5.01 -4.94 -7.61
CA GLY A 25 6.42 -4.57 -7.47
C GLY A 25 6.79 -4.36 -6.01
N VAL A 26 7.27 -5.40 -5.32
CA VAL A 26 7.68 -5.32 -3.89
C VAL A 26 8.64 -4.15 -3.64
N ASP A 27 9.60 -3.94 -4.53
CA ASP A 27 10.58 -2.85 -4.40
C ASP A 27 9.95 -1.47 -4.61
N GLU A 28 8.89 -1.36 -5.40
CA GLU A 28 8.12 -0.11 -5.54
C GLU A 28 7.27 0.15 -4.30
N ILE A 29 6.63 -0.90 -3.75
CA ILE A 29 5.84 -0.79 -2.52
C ILE A 29 6.71 -0.33 -1.36
N LYS A 30 7.94 -0.85 -1.24
CA LYS A 30 8.92 -0.44 -0.21
C LYS A 30 9.30 1.03 -0.26
N LYS A 31 9.18 1.71 -1.42
CA LYS A 31 9.41 3.16 -1.52
C LYS A 31 8.25 3.97 -0.96
N CYS A 32 7.05 3.37 -0.87
CA CYS A 32 5.83 4.02 -0.44
C CYS A 32 5.52 3.85 1.06
N ILE A 33 6.17 2.90 1.75
CA ILE A 33 5.89 2.57 3.14
C ILE A 33 7.16 2.64 4.00
N SER A 34 6.98 2.88 5.29
CA SER A 34 8.06 2.80 6.27
C SER A 34 8.46 1.35 6.54
N SER A 35 9.68 1.15 7.07
CA SER A 35 10.21 -0.19 7.41
C SER A 35 9.47 -0.87 8.57
N ASP A 36 8.81 -0.09 9.42
CA ASP A 36 8.01 -0.55 10.56
C ASP A 36 6.51 -0.69 10.23
N TRP A 37 6.14 -0.57 8.95
CA TRP A 37 4.77 -0.70 8.51
C TRP A 37 4.22 -2.13 8.72
N VAL A 38 2.98 -2.22 9.18
CA VAL A 38 2.25 -3.48 9.38
C VAL A 38 0.85 -3.39 8.80
N LEU A 39 0.32 -4.52 8.33
CA LEU A 39 -1.08 -4.64 7.94
C LEU A 39 -1.87 -5.18 9.13
N VAL A 40 -2.98 -4.51 9.47
CA VAL A 40 -3.89 -4.94 10.53
C VAL A 40 -5.20 -5.40 9.89
N ASP A 41 -5.61 -6.63 10.16
CA ASP A 41 -6.89 -7.15 9.69
C ASP A 41 -8.06 -6.67 10.57
N SER A 42 -9.30 -6.97 10.14
CA SER A 42 -10.51 -6.54 10.86
C SER A 42 -10.70 -7.21 12.23
N GLN A 43 -9.97 -8.29 12.52
CA GLN A 43 -9.97 -8.99 13.81
C GLN A 43 -8.83 -8.51 14.72
N GLY A 44 -8.01 -7.56 14.26
CA GLY A 44 -6.84 -7.06 14.99
C GLY A 44 -5.60 -7.94 14.81
N GLY A 45 -5.61 -8.89 13.88
CA GLY A 45 -4.42 -9.64 13.48
C GLY A 45 -3.40 -8.73 12.82
N ILE A 46 -2.14 -8.87 13.21
CA ILE A 46 -1.02 -8.09 12.66
C ILE A 46 -0.24 -8.96 11.69
N LEU A 47 -0.14 -8.51 10.44
CA LEU A 47 0.73 -9.11 9.43
C LEU A 47 1.96 -8.22 9.24
N PRO A 48 3.16 -8.69 9.61
CA PRO A 48 4.41 -7.99 9.35
C PRO A 48 4.64 -7.78 7.85
N GLN A 49 5.43 -6.76 7.52
CA GLN A 49 5.77 -6.38 6.15
C GLN A 49 6.28 -7.55 5.30
N GLU A 50 7.15 -8.39 5.86
CA GLU A 50 7.70 -9.58 5.19
C GLU A 50 6.62 -10.59 4.81
N GLY A 51 5.64 -10.80 5.71
CA GLY A 51 4.50 -11.67 5.46
C GLY A 51 3.61 -11.13 4.34
N PHE A 52 3.34 -9.83 4.34
CA PHE A 52 2.59 -9.18 3.27
C PHE A 52 3.26 -9.33 1.90
N PHE A 53 4.58 -9.12 1.81
CA PHE A 53 5.32 -9.29 0.56
C PHE A 53 5.29 -10.74 0.06
N SER A 54 5.38 -11.72 0.96
CA SER A 54 5.29 -13.13 0.59
C SER A 54 3.93 -13.45 -0.06
N VAL A 55 2.83 -12.97 0.54
CA VAL A 55 1.46 -13.19 0.01
C VAL A 55 1.26 -12.48 -1.34
N LEU A 56 1.79 -11.24 -1.49
CA LEU A 56 1.76 -10.50 -2.75
C LEU A 56 2.48 -11.26 -3.88
N GLN A 57 3.69 -11.77 -3.62
CA GLN A 57 4.49 -12.52 -4.58
C GLN A 57 3.80 -13.82 -5.01
N GLN A 58 3.08 -14.47 -4.10
CA GLN A 58 2.31 -15.69 -4.39
C GLN A 58 1.04 -15.41 -5.21
N GLY A 59 0.70 -14.13 -5.45
CA GLY A 59 -0.47 -13.73 -6.23
C GLY A 59 -1.81 -14.06 -5.55
N GLN A 60 -1.80 -14.25 -4.23
CA GLN A 60 -2.97 -14.67 -3.44
C GLN A 60 -3.90 -13.51 -3.06
N LEU A 61 -3.49 -12.26 -3.32
CA LEU A 61 -4.30 -11.08 -3.03
C LEU A 61 -5.09 -10.66 -4.28
N SER A 62 -6.41 -10.60 -4.12
CA SER A 62 -7.26 -9.79 -5.00
C SER A 62 -7.25 -8.36 -4.46
N ILE A 63 -6.68 -7.43 -5.23
CA ILE A 63 -6.55 -6.04 -4.84
C ILE A 63 -7.76 -5.30 -5.41
N SER A 64 -8.58 -4.73 -4.53
CA SER A 64 -9.60 -3.75 -4.91
C SER A 64 -9.06 -2.38 -4.54
N THR A 65 -8.72 -1.57 -5.54
CA THR A 65 -8.42 -0.16 -5.33
C THR A 65 -9.70 0.65 -5.36
N MET A 66 -9.77 1.72 -4.58
CA MET A 66 -10.82 2.72 -4.70
C MET A 66 -10.52 3.62 -5.91
N THR A 67 -10.68 3.08 -7.13
CA THR A 67 -10.77 3.94 -8.32
C THR A 67 -12.11 4.65 -8.27
N ASN A 68 -12.11 5.90 -7.80
CA ASN A 68 -13.21 6.85 -7.98
C ASN A 68 -13.05 7.60 -9.31
#